data_AF-A0A1Y4UB69-F1
#
_entry.id   AF-A0A1Y4UB69-F1
#
_cell.length_a   1.000
_cell.length_b   1.000
_cell.length_c   1.000
_cell.angle_alpha   90.00
_cell.angle_beta   90.00
_cell.angle_gamma   90.00
#
_symmetry.space_group_name_H-M   'P 1'
#
loop_
_entity.id
_entity.type
_entity.pdbx_description
1 polymer ?
#
loop_
_entity_poly.entity_id
_entity_poly.type
_entity_poly.pdbx_seq_one_letter_code
_entity_poly.pdbx_strand_id
1 'polypeptide(L)'
;MPEKSFLILKSNLTASDIKQLTSQWDLDSAIFANLFSQLDHINQKLNAVKRKIDYLDSVARETTKTKELKKVTDLTRELVYLKHTLDDQTESLRSFGEYLKKNQLASSADIASLMTKQAQLTKMIHVYTDLLNSISGLFTAMLDSHLNHLVKYLNSVALIIAIPTLISGIWGMNIGGLPDRTNKNGFWIIITIAAILTIIWAIILKKKKYND
;
A
#
# COMPACT_ATOMS: atom_id res chain seq x y z
N MET A 1 0.67 46.60 15.11
CA MET A 1 1.19 45.28 14.71
C MET A 1 1.12 45.19 13.20
N PRO A 2 2.22 45.27 12.45
CA PRO A 2 2.16 45.14 10.99
C PRO A 2 2.16 43.66 10.59
N GLU A 3 1.41 43.33 9.54
CA GLU A 3 1.30 42.01 8.93
C GLU A 3 2.66 41.42 8.57
N LYS A 4 2.93 40.21 9.08
CA LYS A 4 4.11 39.41 8.73
C LYS A 4 3.85 38.71 7.39
N SER A 5 4.02 39.43 6.28
CA SER A 5 4.18 38.81 4.97
C SER A 5 5.46 37.96 4.99
N PHE A 6 5.31 36.63 5.07
CA PHE A 6 6.42 35.67 5.07
C PHE A 6 7.19 35.79 3.76
N LEU A 7 8.47 36.19 3.84
CA LEU A 7 9.39 36.22 2.72
C LEU A 7 9.64 34.77 2.25
N ILE A 8 9.09 34.42 1.10
CA ILE A 8 9.53 33.25 0.33
C ILE A 8 10.94 33.58 -0.15
N LEU A 9 11.95 33.03 0.52
CA LEU A 9 13.35 33.19 0.16
C LEU A 9 13.58 32.61 -1.25
N LYS A 10 14.02 33.45 -2.19
CA LYS A 10 14.47 33.02 -3.52
C LYS A 10 15.66 32.05 -3.36
N SER A 11 15.74 31.06 -4.25
CA SER A 11 16.74 29.98 -4.18
C SER A 11 18.21 30.42 -4.29
N ASN A 12 18.48 31.68 -4.67
CA ASN A 12 19.82 32.26 -4.79
C ASN A 12 19.88 33.61 -4.05
N LEU A 13 20.31 33.58 -2.79
CA LEU A 13 20.58 34.78 -1.99
C LEU A 13 21.98 35.34 -2.31
N THR A 14 22.07 36.63 -2.60
CA THR A 14 23.35 37.35 -2.76
C THR A 14 23.86 37.90 -1.43
N ALA A 15 25.15 38.20 -1.33
CA ALA A 15 25.74 38.79 -0.12
C ALA A 15 25.09 40.13 0.28
N SER A 16 24.58 40.89 -0.69
CA SER A 16 23.79 42.10 -0.45
C SER A 16 22.41 41.80 0.15
N ASP A 17 21.74 40.73 -0.28
CA ASP A 17 20.45 40.31 0.28
C ASP A 17 20.60 39.91 1.75
N ILE A 18 21.67 39.16 2.06
CA ILE A 18 22.00 38.77 3.44
C ILE A 18 22.29 40.01 4.30
N LYS A 19 23.03 41.00 3.77
CA LYS A 19 23.36 42.24 4.49
C LYS A 19 22.14 43.13 4.73
N GLN A 20 21.17 43.12 3.81
CA GLN A 20 19.90 43.83 3.98
C GLN A 20 19.00 43.13 5.00
N LEU A 21 18.99 41.79 5.01
CA LEU A 21 18.27 40.99 5.99
C LEU A 21 18.84 41.17 7.40
N THR A 22 20.17 41.16 7.58
CA THR A 22 20.81 41.38 8.90
C THR A 22 20.65 42.81 9.42
N SER A 23 20.42 43.79 8.53
CA SER A 23 20.14 45.19 8.91
C SER A 23 18.70 45.40 9.37
N GLN A 24 17.77 44.54 8.96
CA GLN A 24 16.33 44.77 9.13
C GLN A 24 15.69 43.76 10.08
N TRP A 25 16.32 42.60 10.28
CA TRP A 25 15.85 41.52 11.14
C TRP A 25 16.99 41.00 12.01
N ASP A 26 16.65 40.59 13.23
CA ASP A 26 17.51 39.73 14.00
C ASP A 26 17.67 38.38 13.26
N LEU A 27 18.89 38.09 12.80
CA LEU A 27 19.18 36.96 11.90
C LEU A 27 18.81 35.63 12.56
N ASP A 28 19.02 35.52 13.87
CA ASP A 28 18.75 34.30 14.63
C ASP A 28 17.25 34.02 14.71
N SER A 29 16.46 35.06 15.02
CA SER A 29 15.00 35.01 14.97
C SER A 29 14.47 34.65 13.56
N ALA A 30 15.12 35.15 12.51
CA ALA A 30 14.74 34.85 11.12
C ALA A 30 15.03 33.39 10.74
N ILE A 31 16.19 32.85 11.15
CA ILE A 31 16.55 31.44 10.95
C ILE A 31 15.55 30.54 11.69
N PHE A 32 15.25 30.85 12.95
CA PHE A 32 14.31 30.06 13.74
C PHE A 32 12.90 30.06 13.14
N ALA A 33 12.40 31.23 12.73
CA ALA A 33 11.11 31.35 12.06
C ALA A 33 11.07 30.58 10.74
N ASN A 34 12.16 30.57 9.98
CA ASN A 34 12.27 29.81 8.74
C ASN A 34 12.22 28.30 9.00
N LEU A 35 13.01 27.79 9.95
CA LEU A 35 13.00 26.38 10.34
C LEU A 35 11.61 25.94 10.79
N PHE A 36 10.95 26.73 11.63
CA PHE A 36 9.60 26.44 12.09
C PHE A 36 8.59 26.41 10.92
N SER A 37 8.71 27.35 9.98
CA SER A 37 7.89 27.37 8.77
C SER A 37 8.10 26.14 7.88
N GLN A 38 9.33 25.63 7.78
CA GLN A 38 9.61 24.39 7.05
C GLN A 38 8.93 23.19 7.71
N LEU A 39 9.04 23.07 9.04
CA LEU A 39 8.37 22.01 9.80
C LEU A 39 6.85 22.09 9.66
N ASP A 40 6.26 23.28 9.66
CA ASP A 40 4.82 23.42 9.47
C ASP A 40 4.37 23.04 8.05
N HIS A 41 5.17 23.38 7.03
CA HIS A 41 4.88 22.95 5.66
C HIS A 41 4.95 21.42 5.52
N ILE A 42 5.90 20.76 6.19
CA ILE A 42 5.97 19.30 6.25
C ILE A 42 4.73 18.73 6.97
N ASN A 43 4.33 19.32 8.10
CA ASN A 43 3.12 18.91 8.82
C ASN A 43 1.86 18.95 7.93
N GLN A 44 1.68 20.02 7.16
CA GLN A 44 0.56 20.16 6.22
C GLN A 44 0.58 19.08 5.13
N LYS A 45 1.77 18.77 4.59
CA LYS A 45 1.95 17.67 3.62
C LYS A 45 1.62 16.32 4.25
N LEU A 46 2.08 16.04 5.47
CA LEU A 46 1.77 14.81 6.18
C LEU A 46 0.27 14.67 6.46
N ASN A 47 -0.43 15.76 6.79
CA ASN A 47 -1.90 15.74 6.93
C ASN A 47 -2.62 15.43 5.61
N ALA A 48 -2.10 15.91 4.47
CA ALA A 48 -2.63 15.53 3.16
C ALA A 48 -2.36 14.05 2.83
N VAL A 49 -1.17 13.55 3.19
CA VAL A 49 -0.80 12.13 3.07
C VAL A 49 -1.72 11.26 3.91
N LYS A 50 -2.02 11.65 5.16
CA LYS A 50 -2.95 10.91 6.03
C LYS A 50 -4.28 10.63 5.33
N ARG A 51 -4.87 11.66 4.70
CA ARG A 51 -6.13 11.50 3.96
C ARG A 51 -6.02 10.50 2.80
N LYS A 52 -4.89 10.47 2.10
CA LYS A 52 -4.63 9.47 1.05
C LYS A 52 -4.52 8.06 1.63
N ILE A 53 -3.85 7.92 2.79
CA ILE A 53 -3.72 6.63 3.47
C ILE A 53 -5.09 6.13 3.95
N ASP A 54 -5.88 6.98 4.60
CA ASP A 54 -7.24 6.63 5.07
C ASP A 54 -8.11 6.14 3.89
N TYR A 55 -8.02 6.82 2.73
CA TYR A 55 -8.68 6.38 1.50
C TYR A 55 -8.18 5.01 1.03
N LEU A 56 -6.86 4.80 0.95
CA LEU A 56 -6.28 3.54 0.49
C LEU A 56 -6.61 2.37 1.43
N ASP A 57 -6.68 2.59 2.75
CA ASP A 57 -7.13 1.57 3.72
C ASP A 57 -8.58 1.15 3.46
N SER A 58 -9.48 2.13 3.25
CA SER A 58 -10.88 1.84 2.94
C SER A 58 -11.04 1.04 1.64
N VAL A 59 -10.28 1.41 0.60
CA VAL A 59 -10.33 0.74 -0.70
C VAL A 59 -9.72 -0.65 -0.66
N ALA A 60 -8.67 -0.86 0.13
CA ALA A 60 -8.08 -2.17 0.32
C ALA A 60 -9.13 -3.15 0.83
N ARG A 61 -9.96 -2.76 1.81
CA ARG A 61 -11.00 -3.63 2.38
C ARG A 61 -12.09 -4.06 1.40
N GLU A 62 -12.24 -3.37 0.27
CA GLU A 62 -13.33 -3.60 -0.67
C GLU A 62 -12.89 -4.19 -2.02
N THR A 63 -11.63 -4.01 -2.45
CA THR A 63 -11.24 -4.32 -3.83
C THR A 63 -9.80 -4.84 -3.98
N THR A 64 -9.59 -5.74 -4.95
CA THR A 64 -8.26 -6.23 -5.39
C THR A 64 -7.70 -5.50 -6.61
N LYS A 65 -8.19 -4.30 -6.94
CA LYS A 65 -7.81 -3.62 -8.19
C LYS A 65 -6.33 -3.23 -8.21
N THR A 66 -5.59 -3.71 -9.22
CA THR A 66 -4.15 -3.42 -9.43
C THR A 66 -3.82 -1.91 -9.44
N LYS A 67 -4.76 -1.07 -9.90
CA LYS A 67 -4.60 0.39 -9.90
C LYS A 67 -4.40 0.96 -8.51
N GLU A 68 -5.11 0.42 -7.51
CA GLU A 68 -5.08 0.92 -6.14
C GLU A 68 -3.81 0.45 -5.42
N LEU A 69 -3.39 -0.79 -5.66
CA LEU A 69 -2.07 -1.29 -5.22
C LEU A 69 -0.93 -0.41 -5.74
N LYS A 70 -0.96 0.00 -7.02
CA LYS A 70 0.06 0.90 -7.57
C LYS A 70 0.14 2.23 -6.80
N LYS A 71 -1.01 2.83 -6.45
CA LYS A 71 -1.05 4.07 -5.65
C LYS A 71 -0.45 3.87 -4.26
N VAL A 72 -0.67 2.72 -3.62
CA VAL A 72 -0.01 2.37 -2.34
C VAL A 72 1.50 2.36 -2.53
N THR A 73 2.00 1.61 -3.52
CA THR A 73 3.44 1.50 -3.79
C THR A 73 4.09 2.85 -4.10
N ASP A 74 3.45 3.67 -4.95
CA ASP A 74 3.97 4.99 -5.32
C ASP A 74 4.06 5.90 -4.07
N LEU A 75 3.01 5.93 -3.24
CA LEU A 75 3.01 6.71 -2.00
C LEU A 75 4.02 6.19 -0.97
N THR A 76 4.20 4.86 -0.83
CA THR A 76 5.21 4.27 0.05
C THR A 76 6.61 4.74 -0.34
N ARG A 77 6.93 4.73 -1.65
CA ARG A 77 8.24 5.19 -2.14
C ARG A 77 8.48 6.65 -1.80
N GLU A 78 7.50 7.52 -2.06
CA GLU A 78 7.59 8.95 -1.71
C GLU A 78 7.85 9.16 -0.20
N LEU A 79 7.14 8.43 0.67
CA LEU A 79 7.28 8.56 2.12
C LEU A 79 8.58 7.97 2.66
N VAL A 80 9.12 6.91 2.07
CA VAL A 80 10.40 6.33 2.51
C VAL A 80 11.55 7.33 2.34
N TYR A 81 11.60 8.06 1.22
CA TYR A 81 12.61 9.12 1.05
C TYR A 81 12.45 10.24 2.07
N LEU A 82 11.20 10.67 2.34
CA LEU A 82 10.91 11.68 3.34
C LEU A 82 11.24 11.19 4.76
N LYS A 83 10.98 9.91 5.06
CA LYS A 83 11.31 9.27 6.34
C LYS A 83 12.79 9.37 6.63
N HIS A 84 13.63 8.91 5.71
CA HIS A 84 15.08 9.02 5.84
C HIS A 84 15.54 10.48 5.98
N THR A 85 14.96 11.38 5.19
CA THR A 85 15.28 12.82 5.28
C THR A 85 14.97 13.38 6.68
N LEU A 86 13.81 13.04 7.26
CA LEU A 86 13.42 13.51 8.59
C LEU A 86 14.24 12.87 9.71
N ASP A 87 14.60 11.59 9.57
CA ASP A 87 15.50 10.89 10.49
C ASP A 87 16.87 11.58 10.52
N ASP A 88 17.49 11.80 9.35
CA ASP A 88 18.80 12.45 9.23
C ASP A 88 18.78 13.92 9.68
N GLN A 89 17.69 14.63 9.38
CA GLN A 89 17.50 16.02 9.82
C GLN A 89 17.40 16.15 11.33
N THR A 90 16.90 15.13 12.04
CA THR A 90 16.72 15.20 13.50
C THR A 90 18.05 15.45 14.21
N GLU A 91 19.10 14.74 13.80
CA GLU A 91 20.43 14.88 14.38
C GLU A 91 21.10 16.20 14.01
N SER A 92 20.94 16.63 12.75
CA SER A 92 21.44 17.92 12.27
C SER A 92 20.79 19.09 13.02
N LEU A 93 19.48 19.02 13.21
CA LEU A 93 18.71 20.05 13.90
C LEU A 93 19.01 20.08 15.41
N ARG A 94 19.27 18.92 16.02
CA ARG A 94 19.75 18.82 17.41
C ARG A 94 21.10 19.50 17.59
N SER A 95 22.08 19.15 16.76
CA SER A 95 23.41 19.76 16.76
C SER A 95 23.35 21.28 16.54
N PHE A 96 22.50 21.72 15.62
CA PHE A 96 22.27 23.15 15.38
C PHE A 96 21.60 23.84 16.58
N GLY A 97 20.59 23.21 17.19
CA GLY A 97 19.95 23.72 18.41
C GLY A 97 20.93 23.86 19.58
N GLU A 98 21.83 22.89 19.78
CA GLU A 98 22.89 22.97 20.79
C GLU A 98 23.86 24.12 20.52
N TYR A 99 24.23 24.33 19.26
CA TYR A 99 25.04 25.48 18.85
C TYR A 99 24.35 26.82 19.16
N LEU A 100 23.06 26.97 18.81
CA LEU A 100 22.29 28.18 19.10
C LEU A 100 22.21 28.45 20.61
N LYS A 101 21.98 27.40 21.42
CA LYS A 101 21.95 27.49 22.88
C LYS A 101 23.28 27.97 23.44
N LYS A 102 24.39 27.37 22.99
CA LYS A 102 25.74 27.68 23.48
C LYS A 102 26.13 29.13 23.21
N ASN A 103 25.72 29.67 22.07
CA ASN A 103 26.01 31.04 21.65
C ASN A 103 24.94 32.05 22.10
N GLN A 104 23.95 31.63 22.91
CA GLN A 104 22.86 32.48 23.40
C GLN A 104 22.02 33.14 22.29
N LEU A 105 21.95 32.50 21.12
CA LEU A 105 21.25 32.98 19.92
C LEU A 105 19.75 32.60 19.92
N ALA A 106 19.36 31.63 20.75
CA ALA A 106 17.97 31.20 20.90
C ALA A 106 17.68 30.77 22.34
N SER A 107 16.43 30.93 22.78
CA SER A 107 16.02 30.46 24.09
C SER A 107 15.96 28.93 24.13
N SER A 108 16.15 28.35 25.32
CA SER A 108 16.01 26.91 25.50
C SER A 108 14.57 26.43 25.21
N ALA A 109 13.57 27.29 25.42
CA ALA A 109 12.18 27.00 25.11
C ALA A 109 11.93 26.89 23.60
N ASP A 110 12.50 27.82 22.83
CA ASP A 110 12.39 27.82 21.36
C ASP A 110 13.01 26.55 20.79
N ILE A 111 14.24 26.22 21.18
CA ILE A 111 14.93 25.00 20.72
C ILE A 111 14.14 23.74 21.09
N ALA A 112 13.60 23.67 22.32
CA ALA A 112 12.78 22.53 22.75
C ALA A 112 11.49 22.40 21.93
N SER A 113 10.84 23.51 21.60
CA SER A 113 9.64 23.51 20.75
C SER A 113 9.93 23.01 19.33
N LEU A 114 11.07 23.43 18.76
CA LEU A 114 11.55 23.00 17.45
C LEU A 114 11.86 21.50 17.43
N MET A 115 12.59 21.01 18.44
CA MET A 115 12.91 19.57 18.56
C MET A 115 11.65 18.73 18.74
N THR A 116 10.68 19.23 19.52
CA THR A 116 9.42 18.53 19.76
C THR A 116 8.60 18.41 18.47
N LYS A 117 8.51 19.50 17.68
CA LYS A 117 7.84 19.49 16.37
C LYS A 117 8.55 18.54 15.40
N GLN A 118 9.89 18.56 15.34
CA GLN A 118 10.66 17.62 14.52
C GLN A 118 10.37 16.17 14.92
N ALA A 119 10.46 15.84 16.22
CA ALA A 119 10.19 14.49 16.73
C ALA A 119 8.76 14.03 16.43
N GLN A 120 7.78 14.94 16.50
CA GLN A 120 6.40 14.64 16.13
C GLN A 120 6.27 14.27 14.64
N LEU A 121 6.90 15.04 13.75
CA LEU A 121 6.86 14.78 12.30
C LEU A 121 7.57 13.48 11.95
N THR A 122 8.74 13.23 12.55
CA THR A 122 9.45 11.96 12.44
C THR A 122 8.57 10.80 12.90
N LYS A 123 7.89 10.91 14.04
CA LYS A 123 6.97 9.86 14.50
C LYS A 123 5.81 9.64 13.52
N MET A 124 5.22 10.70 12.98
CA MET A 124 4.12 10.60 12.01
C MET A 124 4.55 9.88 10.74
N ILE A 125 5.71 10.21 10.15
CA ILE A 125 6.17 9.57 8.90
C ILE A 125 6.47 8.08 9.11
N HIS A 126 7.00 7.69 10.28
CA HIS A 126 7.20 6.28 10.63
C HIS A 126 5.86 5.53 10.67
N VAL A 127 4.88 6.05 11.41
CA VAL A 127 3.52 5.47 11.48
C VAL A 127 2.87 5.35 10.11
N TYR A 128 3.01 6.37 9.26
CA TYR A 128 2.41 6.37 7.91
C TYR A 128 3.07 5.36 6.98
N THR A 129 4.39 5.19 7.08
CA THR A 129 5.11 4.17 6.31
C THR A 129 4.70 2.77 6.76
N ASP A 130 4.56 2.55 8.06
CA ASP A 130 4.11 1.25 8.61
C ASP A 130 2.67 0.92 8.18
N LEU A 131 1.78 1.91 8.19
CA LEU A 131 0.40 1.73 7.73
C LEU A 131 0.35 1.42 6.23
N LEU A 132 1.14 2.10 5.40
CA LEU A 132 1.21 1.78 3.97
C LEU A 132 1.77 0.37 3.71
N ASN A 133 2.76 -0.07 4.48
CA ASN A 133 3.27 -1.44 4.40
C ASN A 133 2.20 -2.46 4.80
N SER A 134 1.42 -2.18 5.84
CA SER A 134 0.28 -3.01 6.26
C SER A 134 -0.77 -3.10 5.16
N ILE A 135 -1.17 -1.96 4.57
CA ILE A 135 -2.12 -1.89 3.45
C ILE A 135 -1.58 -2.67 2.24
N SER A 136 -0.30 -2.53 1.91
CA SER A 136 0.32 -3.30 0.83
C SER A 136 0.26 -4.82 1.10
N GLY A 137 0.50 -5.24 2.35
CA GLY A 137 0.37 -6.63 2.77
C GLY A 137 -1.06 -7.16 2.64
N LEU A 138 -2.06 -6.36 3.01
CA LEU A 138 -3.47 -6.68 2.81
C LEU A 138 -3.81 -6.87 1.33
N PHE A 139 -3.36 -5.96 0.46
CA PHE A 139 -3.56 -6.10 -0.99
C PHE A 139 -2.95 -7.39 -1.54
N THR A 140 -1.72 -7.73 -1.14
CA THR A 140 -1.08 -8.99 -1.54
C THR A 140 -1.90 -10.20 -1.08
N ALA A 141 -2.36 -10.21 0.18
CA ALA A 141 -3.18 -11.30 0.71
C ALA A 141 -4.50 -11.47 -0.06
N MET A 142 -5.15 -10.37 -0.44
CA MET A 142 -6.37 -10.44 -1.24
C MET A 142 -6.12 -10.88 -2.69
N LEU A 143 -4.99 -10.47 -3.29
CA LEU A 143 -4.58 -10.96 -4.61
C LEU A 143 -4.32 -12.47 -4.58
N ASP A 144 -3.61 -12.95 -3.55
CA ASP A 144 -3.34 -14.38 -3.36
C ASP A 144 -4.64 -15.15 -3.16
N SER A 145 -5.58 -14.60 -2.37
CA SER A 145 -6.91 -15.19 -2.20
C SER A 145 -7.67 -15.27 -3.53
N HIS A 146 -7.66 -14.20 -4.32
CA HIS A 146 -8.31 -14.16 -5.63
C HIS A 146 -7.69 -15.18 -6.61
N LEU A 147 -6.35 -15.26 -6.65
CA LEU A 147 -5.65 -16.23 -7.49
C LEU A 147 -5.97 -17.66 -7.06
N ASN A 148 -5.99 -17.92 -5.75
CA ASN A 148 -6.38 -19.22 -5.20
C ASN A 148 -7.83 -19.58 -5.58
N HIS A 149 -8.75 -18.61 -5.54
CA HIS A 149 -10.12 -18.81 -6.00
C HIS A 149 -10.20 -19.15 -7.49
N LEU A 150 -9.45 -18.44 -8.35
CA LEU A 150 -9.37 -18.73 -9.79
C LEU A 150 -8.83 -20.13 -10.08
N VAL A 151 -7.75 -20.54 -9.41
CA VAL A 151 -7.16 -21.89 -9.59
C VAL A 151 -8.13 -22.97 -9.12
N LYS A 152 -8.81 -22.77 -7.98
CA LYS A 152 -9.86 -23.69 -7.50
C LYS A 152 -11.01 -23.81 -8.50
N TYR A 153 -11.42 -22.69 -9.10
CA TYR A 153 -12.47 -22.66 -10.12
C TYR A 153 -12.06 -23.47 -11.36
N LEU A 154 -10.87 -23.18 -11.92
CA LEU A 154 -10.35 -23.89 -13.09
C LEU A 154 -10.20 -25.40 -12.83
N ASN A 155 -9.67 -25.79 -11.67
CA ASN A 155 -9.55 -27.20 -11.29
C ASN A 155 -10.91 -27.89 -11.17
N SER A 156 -11.92 -27.18 -10.65
CA SER A 156 -13.29 -27.72 -10.57
C SER A 156 -13.90 -27.93 -11.95
N VAL A 157 -13.72 -26.98 -12.86
CA VAL A 157 -14.15 -27.11 -14.27
C VAL A 157 -13.42 -28.26 -14.96
N ALA A 158 -12.11 -28.37 -14.76
CA ALA A 158 -11.31 -29.46 -15.32
C ALA A 158 -11.79 -30.84 -14.85
N LEU A 159 -12.10 -30.99 -13.55
CA LEU A 159 -12.60 -32.27 -13.01
C LEU A 159 -13.97 -32.65 -13.59
N ILE A 160 -14.87 -31.67 -13.76
CA ILE A 160 -16.19 -31.87 -14.38
C ILE A 160 -16.05 -32.36 -15.83
N ILE A 161 -15.07 -31.84 -16.58
CA ILE A 161 -14.81 -32.26 -17.97
C ILE A 161 -14.10 -33.63 -18.01
N ALA A 162 -13.18 -33.89 -17.08
CA ALA A 162 -12.36 -35.10 -17.06
C ALA A 162 -13.18 -36.39 -16.86
N ILE A 163 -14.23 -36.38 -16.04
CA ILE A 163 -15.05 -37.57 -15.75
C ILE A 163 -15.75 -38.12 -17.00
N PRO A 164 -16.59 -37.35 -17.73
CA PRO A 164 -17.20 -37.84 -18.96
C PRO A 164 -16.17 -38.16 -20.05
N THR A 165 -15.08 -37.39 -20.12
CA THR A 165 -13.99 -37.65 -21.08
C THR A 165 -13.32 -39.01 -20.79
N LEU A 166 -13.06 -39.34 -19.52
CA LEU A 166 -12.49 -40.61 -19.10
C LEU A 166 -13.42 -41.78 -19.45
N ILE A 167 -14.72 -41.64 -19.14
CA ILE A 167 -15.72 -42.67 -19.46
C ILE A 167 -15.81 -42.87 -20.98
N SER A 168 -15.90 -41.79 -21.74
CA SER A 168 -15.91 -41.83 -23.20
C SER A 168 -14.63 -42.42 -23.78
N GLY A 169 -13.47 -42.13 -23.18
CA GLY A 169 -12.18 -42.65 -23.59
C GLY A 169 -12.10 -44.17 -23.43
N ILE A 170 -12.44 -44.68 -22.23
CA ILE A 170 -12.46 -46.12 -21.95
C ILE A 170 -13.44 -46.84 -22.88
N TRP A 171 -14.62 -46.25 -23.13
CA TRP A 171 -15.61 -46.83 -24.03
C TRP A 171 -15.21 -46.77 -25.51
N GLY A 172 -14.48 -45.73 -25.92
CA GLY A 172 -13.94 -45.57 -27.27
C GLY A 172 -12.74 -46.49 -27.56
N MET A 173 -12.16 -47.13 -26.55
CA MET A 173 -11.13 -48.14 -26.76
C MET A 173 -11.76 -49.44 -27.30
N ASN A 174 -11.19 -50.00 -28.37
CA ASN A 174 -11.63 -51.25 -28.99
C ASN A 174 -11.32 -52.51 -28.14
N ILE A 175 -11.51 -52.46 -26.83
CA ILE A 175 -11.26 -53.57 -25.89
C ILE A 175 -12.41 -54.58 -25.99
N GLY A 176 -12.14 -55.83 -26.36
CA GLY A 176 -13.13 -56.90 -26.63
C GLY A 176 -14.08 -57.31 -25.48
N GLY A 177 -14.01 -56.67 -24.31
CA GLY A 177 -14.71 -57.06 -23.08
C GLY A 177 -15.63 -56.01 -22.46
N LEU A 178 -16.06 -55.00 -23.23
CA LEU A 178 -17.02 -54.01 -22.72
C LEU A 178 -18.40 -54.67 -22.48
N PRO A 179 -18.95 -54.60 -21.25
CA PRO A 179 -20.31 -55.06 -21.00
C PRO A 179 -21.26 -54.23 -21.86
N ASP A 180 -22.21 -54.90 -22.53
CA ASP A 180 -23.30 -54.29 -23.31
C ASP A 180 -23.00 -53.88 -24.78
N ARG A 181 -21.94 -54.38 -25.42
CA ARG A 181 -21.68 -54.14 -26.87
C ARG A 181 -22.74 -54.69 -27.82
N THR A 182 -23.49 -55.71 -27.42
CA THR A 182 -24.50 -56.40 -28.24
C THR A 182 -25.90 -55.80 -28.10
N ASN A 183 -26.08 -54.85 -27.17
CA ASN A 183 -27.38 -54.28 -26.85
C ASN A 183 -27.58 -52.95 -27.59
N LYS A 184 -28.70 -52.82 -28.33
CA LYS A 184 -29.02 -51.60 -29.10
C LYS A 184 -29.09 -50.34 -28.23
N ASN A 185 -29.36 -50.49 -26.93
CA ASN A 185 -29.50 -49.38 -25.99
C ASN A 185 -28.22 -49.07 -25.19
N GLY A 186 -27.14 -49.85 -25.35
CA GLY A 186 -25.94 -49.71 -24.53
C GLY A 186 -25.37 -48.30 -24.57
N PHE A 187 -25.22 -47.71 -25.75
CA PHE A 187 -24.77 -46.32 -25.96
C PHE A 187 -25.51 -45.30 -25.08
N TRP A 188 -26.84 -45.36 -25.03
CA TRP A 188 -27.66 -44.44 -24.24
C TRP A 188 -27.52 -44.68 -22.74
N ILE A 189 -27.31 -45.92 -22.30
CA ILE A 189 -27.10 -46.27 -20.90
C ILE A 189 -25.80 -45.64 -20.38
N ILE A 190 -24.70 -45.70 -21.13
CA ILE A 190 -23.40 -45.13 -20.67
C ILE A 190 -23.44 -43.62 -20.65
N ILE A 191 -24.05 -42.99 -21.65
CA ILE A 191 -24.23 -41.54 -21.66
C ILE A 191 -25.03 -41.12 -20.42
N THR A 192 -26.07 -41.86 -20.08
CA THR A 192 -26.89 -41.58 -18.89
C THR A 192 -26.08 -41.75 -17.61
N ILE A 193 -25.30 -42.83 -17.49
CA ILE A 193 -24.42 -43.06 -16.33
C ILE A 193 -23.34 -41.97 -16.23
N ALA A 194 -22.70 -41.60 -17.33
CA ALA A 194 -21.68 -40.55 -17.38
C ALA A 194 -22.26 -39.19 -17.00
N ALA A 195 -23.47 -38.86 -17.49
CA ALA A 195 -24.18 -37.65 -17.13
C ALA A 195 -24.53 -37.62 -15.63
N ILE A 196 -25.08 -38.72 -15.09
CA ILE A 196 -25.40 -38.83 -13.66
C ILE A 196 -24.14 -38.67 -12.81
N LEU A 197 -23.05 -39.36 -13.13
CA LEU A 197 -21.78 -39.25 -12.40
C LEU A 197 -21.22 -37.82 -12.44
N THR A 198 -21.27 -37.17 -13.61
CA THR A 198 -20.82 -35.78 -13.78
C THR A 198 -21.67 -34.81 -12.95
N ILE A 199 -23.00 -34.99 -12.95
CA ILE A 199 -23.94 -34.17 -12.16
C ILE A 199 -23.71 -34.38 -10.66
N ILE A 200 -23.54 -35.62 -10.20
CA ILE A 200 -23.22 -35.94 -8.80
C ILE A 200 -21.94 -35.21 -8.38
N TRP A 201 -20.88 -35.32 -9.17
CA TRP A 201 -19.61 -34.63 -8.90
C TRP A 201 -19.74 -33.11 -8.93
N ALA A 202 -20.47 -32.55 -9.90
CA ALA A 202 -20.72 -31.11 -9.96
C ALA A 202 -21.48 -30.61 -8.72
N ILE A 203 -22.45 -31.38 -8.21
CA ILE A 203 -23.18 -31.05 -6.97
C ILE A 203 -22.25 -31.13 -5.76
N ILE A 204 -21.41 -32.15 -5.65
CA ILE A 204 -20.42 -32.30 -4.56
C ILE A 204 -19.46 -31.12 -4.56
N LEU A 205 -18.91 -30.75 -5.73
CA LEU A 205 -17.99 -29.62 -5.87
C LEU A 205 -18.66 -28.28 -5.55
N LYS A 206 -19.93 -28.10 -5.96
CA LYS A 206 -20.71 -26.90 -5.64
C LYS A 206 -21.06 -26.79 -4.15
N LYS A 207 -21.38 -27.92 -3.49
CA LYS A 207 -21.69 -27.96 -2.05
C LYS A 207 -20.46 -27.83 -1.18
N LYS A 208 -19.28 -28.20 -1.69
CA LYS A 208 -17.99 -27.88 -1.09
C LYS A 208 -17.73 -26.38 -1.28
N LYS A 209 -18.53 -25.55 -0.60
CA LYS A 209 -18.23 -24.14 -0.37
C LYS A 209 -16.84 -24.13 0.28
N TYR A 210 -15.85 -23.78 -0.52
CA TYR A 210 -14.61 -23.26 0.01
C TYR A 210 -14.99 -21.89 0.58
N ASN A 211 -15.41 -21.87 1.85
CA ASN A 211 -15.57 -20.62 2.59
C ASN A 211 -14.26 -19.84 2.45
N ASP A 212 -14.41 -18.56 2.11
CA ASP A 212 -13.39 -17.54 2.32
C ASP A 212 -12.93 -17.51 3.78
#